data_AF-A0AAN0YRW4-F1
#
_entry.id   AF-A0AAN0YRW4-F1
#
_cell.length_a   1.000
_cell.length_b   1.000
_cell.length_c   1.000
_cell.angle_alpha   90.00
_cell.angle_beta   90.00
_cell.angle_gamma   90.00
#
_symmetry.space_group_name_H-M   'P 1'
#
loop_
_entity.id
_entity.type
_entity.pdbx_description
1 polymer ?
#
loop_
_entity_poly.entity_id
_entity_poly.type
_entity_poly.pdbx_seq_one_letter_code
_entity_poly.pdbx_strand_id
1 'polypeptide(L)'
;MEHILQFSIAVLVLVFQYLISKRGHVLLGAILPLLYIGFFVYGYLNNMFPVRSWEAILALLGGTVLLISGWVSGRESLSRKRKKELDKIKARDL
;
A
#
# COMPACT_ATOMS: atom_id res chain seq x y z
N MET A 1 -15.29 12.77 -17.07
CA MET A 1 -14.03 12.10 -17.50
C MET A 1 -12.92 12.23 -16.46
N GLU A 2 -12.83 13.34 -15.72
CA GLU A 2 -11.78 13.53 -14.69
C GLU A 2 -11.78 12.49 -13.57
N HIS A 3 -12.94 12.11 -13.03
CA HIS A 3 -13.01 11.12 -11.94
C HIS A 3 -12.55 9.72 -12.35
N ILE A 4 -12.76 9.34 -13.63
CA ILE A 4 -12.30 8.06 -14.16
C ILE A 4 -10.76 8.05 -14.23
N LEU A 5 -10.15 9.14 -14.70
CA LEU A 5 -8.70 9.29 -14.72
C LEU A 5 -8.09 9.25 -13.31
N GLN A 6 -8.67 9.98 -12.35
CA GLN A 6 -8.23 9.97 -10.95
C GLN A 6 -8.27 8.56 -10.35
N PHE A 7 -9.36 7.83 -10.58
CA PHE A 7 -9.50 6.45 -10.12
C PHE A 7 -8.50 5.51 -10.78
N SER A 8 -8.28 5.62 -12.10
CA SER A 8 -7.26 4.83 -12.81
C SER A 8 -5.85 5.07 -12.28
N ILE A 9 -5.50 6.32 -11.96
CA ILE A 9 -4.20 6.66 -11.35
C ILE A 9 -4.07 5.99 -9.98
N ALA A 10 -5.11 6.05 -9.14
CA ALA A 10 -5.08 5.40 -7.83
C ALA A 10 -4.89 3.88 -7.95
N VAL A 11 -5.59 3.22 -8.89
CA VAL A 11 -5.43 1.79 -9.16
C VAL A 11 -4.01 1.47 -9.63
N LEU A 12 -3.45 2.25 -10.56
CA LEU A 12 -2.08 2.05 -11.02
C LEU A 12 -1.08 2.16 -9.86
N VAL A 13 -1.21 3.19 -9.02
CA VAL A 13 -0.38 3.38 -7.84
C VAL A 13 -0.44 2.18 -6.90
N LEU A 14 -1.64 1.64 -6.63
CA LEU A 14 -1.82 0.44 -5.81
C LEU A 14 -1.17 -0.80 -6.43
N VAL A 15 -1.29 -0.98 -7.75
CA VAL A 15 -0.64 -2.09 -8.47
C VAL A 15 0.88 -1.99 -8.40
N PHE A 16 1.44 -0.80 -8.65
CA PHE A 16 2.88 -0.56 -8.54
C PHE A 16 3.38 -0.80 -7.11
N GLN A 17 2.66 -0.31 -6.10
CA GLN A 17 2.98 -0.55 -4.68
C GLN A 17 3.01 -2.05 -4.36
N TYR A 18 2.02 -2.81 -4.84
CA TYR A 18 1.96 -4.27 -4.64
C TYR A 18 3.11 -5.00 -5.34
N LEU A 19 3.47 -4.61 -6.56
CA LEU A 19 4.59 -5.19 -7.30
C LEU A 19 5.93 -4.92 -6.60
N ILE A 20 6.14 -3.69 -6.14
CA ILE A 20 7.33 -3.30 -5.38
C ILE A 20 7.40 -4.09 -4.07
N SER A 21 6.29 -4.28 -3.37
CA SER A 21 6.20 -5.11 -2.16
C SER A 21 6.66 -6.56 -2.41
N LYS A 22 6.36 -7.12 -3.60
CA LYS A 22 6.75 -8.49 -3.96
C LYS A 22 8.21 -8.66 -4.39
N ARG A 23 8.86 -7.63 -4.91
CA ARG A 23 10.20 -7.77 -5.53
C ARG A 23 11.30 -6.96 -4.85
N GLY A 24 10.95 -5.90 -4.13
CA GLY A 24 11.89 -4.94 -3.55
C GLY A 24 12.08 -5.06 -2.04
N HIS A 25 12.83 -4.09 -1.50
CA HIS A 25 13.07 -3.96 -0.07
C HIS A 25 11.76 -3.65 0.70
N VAL A 26 11.65 -4.19 1.91
CA VAL A 26 10.49 -4.00 2.83
C VAL A 26 10.06 -2.54 2.92
N LEU A 27 11.04 -1.65 3.08
CA LEU A 27 10.84 -0.20 3.24
C LEU A 27 10.20 0.45 2.00
N LEU A 28 10.47 -0.06 0.79
CA LEU A 28 9.96 0.56 -0.44
C LEU A 28 8.45 0.38 -0.61
N GLY A 29 7.88 -0.69 -0.06
CA GLY A 29 6.43 -0.87 -0.07
C GLY A 29 5.70 -0.11 1.04
N ALA A 30 6.41 0.20 2.14
CA ALA A 30 5.90 0.95 3.29
C ALA A 30 5.98 2.48 3.10
N ILE A 31 6.78 2.96 2.15
CA ILE A 31 6.93 4.39 1.88
C ILE A 31 5.62 5.04 1.42
N LEU A 32 4.79 4.32 0.66
CA LEU A 32 3.56 4.87 0.10
C LEU A 32 2.48 5.12 1.17
N PRO A 33 2.20 4.20 2.12
CA PRO A 33 1.38 4.51 3.29
C PRO A 33 1.88 5.73 4.07
N LEU A 34 3.20 5.84 4.25
CA LEU A 34 3.79 6.97 4.99
C LEU A 34 3.61 8.31 4.25
N LEU A 35 3.84 8.34 2.94
CA LEU A 35 3.61 9.53 2.11
C LEU A 35 2.13 9.92 2.09
N TYR A 36 1.23 8.94 2.05
CA TYR A 36 -0.20 9.18 2.09
C TYR A 36 -0.63 9.84 3.40
N ILE A 37 -0.19 9.31 4.54
CA ILE A 37 -0.43 9.93 5.85
C ILE A 37 0.20 11.33 5.91
N GLY A 38 1.44 11.47 5.43
CA GLY A 38 2.14 12.76 5.38
C GLY A 38 1.40 13.82 4.58
N PHE A 39 0.77 13.45 3.46
CA PHE A 39 -0.07 14.36 2.67
C PHE A 39 -1.28 14.87 3.48
N PHE A 40 -1.97 13.99 4.22
CA PHE A 40 -3.09 14.40 5.06
C PHE A 40 -2.64 15.29 6.23
N VAL A 41 -1.52 14.96 6.87
CA VAL A 41 -0.94 15.79 7.94
C VAL A 41 -0.58 17.17 7.41
N TYR A 42 0.08 17.24 6.25
CA TYR A 42 0.42 18.50 5.59
C TYR A 42 -0.83 19.32 5.26
N GLY A 43 -1.85 18.70 4.65
CA GLY A 43 -3.09 19.40 4.31
C GLY A 43 -3.84 19.90 5.53
N TYR A 44 -3.83 19.15 6.63
CA TYR A 44 -4.41 19.60 7.91
C TYR A 44 -3.69 20.83 8.47
N LEU A 45 -2.35 20.82 8.49
CA LEU A 45 -1.54 21.96 8.98
C LEU A 45 -1.72 23.23 8.14
N ASN A 46 -2.02 23.09 6.84
CA ASN A 46 -2.25 24.21 5.93
C ASN A 46 -3.72 24.60 5.79
N ASN A 47 -4.62 24.06 6.64
CA ASN A 47 -6.07 24.28 6.55
C ASN A 47 -6.66 23.98 5.16
N MET A 48 -6.07 23.04 4.41
CA MET A 48 -6.57 22.61 3.09
C MET A 48 -7.85 21.80 3.21
N PHE A 49 -8.10 21.20 4.38
CA PHE A 49 -9.32 20.48 4.69
C PHE A 49 -10.14 21.26 5.70
N PRO A 50 -11.48 21.32 5.56
CA PRO A 50 -12.33 21.88 6.60
C PRO A 50 -12.11 21.14 7.93
N VAL A 51 -12.00 21.89 9.02
CA VAL A 51 -11.61 21.40 10.37
C VAL A 51 -12.55 20.30 10.93
N ARG A 52 -13.73 20.11 10.31
CA ARG A 52 -14.73 19.08 10.66
C ARG A 52 -15.13 18.17 9.49
N SER A 53 -14.28 18.03 8.47
CA SER A 53 -14.57 17.14 7.35
C SER A 53 -14.45 15.67 7.75
N TRP A 54 -15.59 15.08 8.09
CA TRP A 54 -15.73 13.63 8.28
C TRP A 54 -15.23 12.86 7.05
N GLU A 55 -15.39 13.43 5.86
CA GLU A 55 -14.91 12.89 4.59
C GLU A 55 -13.39 12.77 4.55
N ALA A 56 -12.67 13.76 5.09
CA ALA A 56 -11.21 13.75 5.14
C ALA A 56 -10.69 12.67 6.11
N ILE A 57 -11.36 12.51 7.24
CA ILE A 57 -11.03 11.46 8.22
C ILE A 57 -11.29 10.07 7.63
N LEU A 58 -12.44 9.87 6.99
CA LEU A 58 -12.77 8.62 6.31
C LEU A 58 -11.81 8.31 5.17
N ALA A 59 -11.41 9.31 4.39
CA ALA A 59 -10.44 9.15 3.32
C ALA A 59 -9.07 8.74 3.89
N LEU A 60 -8.58 9.44 4.92
CA LEU A 60 -7.32 9.11 5.58
C LEU A 60 -7.32 7.67 6.11
N LEU A 61 -8.33 7.29 6.90
CA LEU A 61 -8.41 5.97 7.50
C LEU A 61 -8.60 4.88 6.45
N GLY A 62 -9.56 5.06 5.54
CA GLY A 62 -9.88 4.10 4.49
C GLY A 62 -8.71 3.87 3.53
N GLY A 63 -8.10 4.95 3.04
CA GLY A 63 -6.94 4.88 2.16
C GLY A 63 -5.74 4.23 2.84
N THR A 64 -5.47 4.57 4.10
CA THR A 64 -4.35 3.97 4.86
C THR A 64 -4.56 2.47 5.05
N VAL A 65 -5.76 2.03 5.46
CA VAL A 65 -6.07 0.61 5.64
C VAL A 65 -5.90 -0.16 4.34
N LEU A 66 -6.37 0.38 3.22
CA LEU A 66 -6.21 -0.25 1.90
C LEU A 66 -4.74 -0.37 1.50
N LEU A 67 -3.96 0.70 1.68
CA LEU A 67 -2.53 0.73 1.35
C LEU A 67 -1.73 -0.27 2.20
N ILE A 68 -2.01 -0.35 3.50
CA ILE A 68 -1.35 -1.31 4.41
C ILE A 68 -1.76 -2.74 4.07
N SER A 69 -3.06 -2.99 3.88
CA SER A 69 -3.59 -4.32 3.54
C SER A 69 -2.99 -4.87 2.24
N GLY A 70 -2.92 -4.03 1.20
CA GLY A 70 -2.28 -4.39 -0.07
C GLY A 70 -0.79 -4.71 0.10
N TRP A 71 -0.07 -3.91 0.90
CA TRP A 71 1.34 -4.14 1.18
C TRP A 71 1.60 -5.44 1.95
N VAL A 72 0.89 -5.66 3.06
CA VAL A 72 1.00 -6.88 3.90
C VAL A 72 0.68 -8.11 3.06
N SER A 73 -0.41 -8.09 2.30
CA SER A 73 -0.79 -9.19 1.41
C SER A 73 0.29 -9.53 0.38
N GLY A 74 0.94 -8.51 -0.19
CA GLY A 74 2.07 -8.69 -1.10
C GLY A 74 3.27 -9.39 -0.43
N ARG A 75 3.61 -8.98 0.79
CA ARG A 75 4.71 -9.56 1.58
C ARG A 75 4.44 -10.98 2.01
N GLU A 76 3.23 -11.27 2.47
CA GLU A 76 2.84 -12.62 2.81
C GLU A 76 2.89 -13.56 1.60
N SER A 77 2.42 -13.09 0.43
CA SER A 77 2.50 -13.87 -0.80
C SER A 77 3.95 -14.23 -1.16
N LEU A 78 4.88 -13.29 -1.01
CA LEU A 78 6.30 -13.54 -1.21
C LEU A 78 6.88 -14.54 -0.20
N SER A 79 6.55 -14.37 1.08
CA SER A 79 6.97 -15.27 2.17
C SER A 79 6.48 -16.70 1.93
N ARG A 80 5.19 -16.87 1.60
CA ARG A 80 4.60 -18.16 1.26
C ARG A 80 5.28 -18.81 0.06
N LYS A 81 5.61 -18.04 -0.98
CA LYS A 81 6.33 -18.57 -2.16
C LYS A 81 7.73 -19.05 -1.78
N ARG A 82 8.50 -18.26 -1.01
CA ARG A 82 9.84 -18.66 -0.54
C ARG A 82 9.80 -19.91 0.33
N LYS A 83 8.83 -20.02 1.23
CA LYS A 83 8.65 -21.21 2.08
C LYS A 83 8.40 -22.46 1.23
N LYS A 84 7.51 -22.39 0.23
CA LYS A 84 7.24 -23.51 -0.68
C LYS A 84 8.47 -23.95 -1.47
N GLU A 85 9.27 -23.01 -1.98
CA GLU A 85 10.51 -23.35 -2.68
C GLU A 85 11.53 -24.00 -1.74
N LEU A 86 11.65 -23.52 -0.50
CA LEU A 86 12.54 -24.11 0.51
C LEU A 86 12.11 -25.54 0.87
N ASP A 87 10.80 -25.77 1.07
CA ASP A 87 10.26 -27.10 1.38
C ASP A 87 10.50 -28.08 0.22
N LYS A 88 10.41 -27.62 -1.04
CA LYS A 88 10.70 -28.42 -2.23
C LYS A 88 12.18 -28.81 -2.34
N ILE A 89 13.09 -27.91 -1.97
CA ILE A 89 14.54 -28.20 -1.92
C ILE A 89 14.81 -29.26 -0.85
N LYS A 90 14.29 -29.05 0.38
CA LYS A 90 14.44 -30.02 1.49
C LYS A 90 13.92 -31.41 1.14
N ALA A 91 12.79 -31.50 0.44
CA ALA A 91 12.20 -32.77 0.03
C ALA A 91 12.95 -33.50 -1.08
N ARG A 92 13.86 -32.81 -1.81
CA ARG A 92 14.73 -33.43 -2.83
C ARG A 92 16.11 -33.80 -2.30
N ASP A 93 16.49 -33.23 -1.16
CA ASP A 93 17.76 -33.48 -0.47
C ASP A 93 17.66 -34.66 0.51
N LEU A 94 16.43 -35.09 0.85
CA LEU A 94 16.08 -36.32 1.56
C LEU A 94 15.84 -37.47 0.57
#